data_AF-A0A3S5AC63-F1
#
_entry.id   AF-A0A3S5AC63-F1
#
_cell.length_a   1.000
_cell.length_b   1.000
_cell.length_c   1.000
_cell.angle_alpha   90.00
_cell.angle_beta   90.00
_cell.angle_gamma   90.00
#
_symmetry.space_group_name_H-M   'P 1'
#
loop_
_entity.id
_entity.type
_entity.pdbx_description
1 polymer ?
#
loop_
_entity_poly.entity_id
_entity_poly.type
_entity_poly.pdbx_seq_one_letter_code
_entity_poly.pdbx_strand_id
1 'polypeptide(L)'
;MKQHSLSISDVAEAFPEPLHWCSVFYYELKMRVGDVFHADRSSLTIDGFTEPCYRGDRFSLGSLSQVNRPLQVEMTRRHIGRGLRFHYFSGEVYVECLSDAAIFVQSPSCNRFHGWHPATVVKIPPSKLIDSLDSATRSYETVFSLTHMCAIRISFVKGWGADYRSKML
;
A
#
# COMPACT_ATOMS: atom_id res chain seq x y z
N MET A 1 6.00 -15.88 -57.65
CA MET A 1 5.41 -15.23 -56.46
C MET A 1 5.48 -16.21 -55.30
N LYS A 2 6.33 -15.96 -54.31
CA LYS A 2 6.37 -16.75 -53.07
C LYS A 2 5.39 -16.13 -52.08
N GLN A 3 4.32 -16.84 -51.73
CA GLN A 3 3.49 -16.48 -50.57
C GLN A 3 4.28 -16.86 -49.31
N HIS A 4 4.72 -15.87 -48.55
CA HIS A 4 5.13 -16.08 -47.16
C HIS A 4 3.88 -16.00 -46.28
N SER A 5 3.40 -17.15 -45.78
CA SER A 5 2.51 -17.16 -44.62
C SER A 5 3.38 -16.94 -43.39
N LEU A 6 3.27 -15.76 -42.77
CA LEU A 6 3.81 -15.55 -41.43
C LEU A 6 2.77 -16.10 -40.44
N SER A 7 3.06 -17.27 -39.88
CA SER A 7 2.37 -17.77 -38.69
C SER A 7 2.68 -16.81 -37.54
N ILE A 8 1.65 -16.15 -36.99
CA ILE A 8 1.73 -15.46 -35.70
C ILE A 8 1.89 -16.56 -34.66
N SER A 9 3.12 -17.02 -34.44
CA SER A 9 3.46 -17.84 -33.28
C SER A 9 3.76 -16.88 -32.14
N ASP A 10 2.82 -16.82 -31.20
CA ASP A 10 3.01 -16.63 -29.76
C ASP A 10 4.37 -16.07 -29.34
N VAL A 11 4.49 -14.74 -29.36
CA VAL A 11 5.44 -14.06 -28.48
C VAL A 11 4.60 -13.24 -27.52
N ALA A 12 4.07 -13.90 -26.49
CA ALA A 12 3.80 -13.22 -25.25
C ALA A 12 5.17 -12.76 -24.74
N GLU A 13 5.56 -11.52 -25.05
CA GLU A 13 6.69 -10.86 -24.39
C GLU A 13 6.39 -10.91 -22.89
N ALA A 14 7.07 -11.81 -22.19
CA ALA A 14 7.06 -11.85 -20.74
C ALA A 14 7.65 -10.51 -20.28
N PHE A 15 6.78 -9.59 -19.87
CA PHE A 15 7.21 -8.36 -19.22
C PHE A 15 8.13 -8.76 -18.06
N PRO A 16 9.37 -8.23 -17.98
CA PRO A 16 10.27 -8.56 -16.90
C PRO A 16 9.58 -8.23 -15.58
N GLU A 17 9.65 -9.14 -14.60
CA GLU A 17 9.10 -8.86 -13.28
C GLU A 17 9.69 -7.54 -12.76
N PRO A 18 8.85 -6.64 -12.22
CA PRO A 18 9.33 -5.36 -11.75
C PRO A 18 10.36 -5.55 -10.63
N LEU A 19 11.45 -4.78 -10.68
CA LEU A 19 12.53 -4.82 -9.68
C LEU A 19 12.01 -4.59 -8.25
N HIS A 20 10.90 -3.84 -8.13
CA HIS A 20 10.22 -3.53 -6.89
C HIS A 20 8.72 -3.79 -7.05
N TRP A 21 8.10 -4.51 -6.12
CA TRP A 21 6.67 -4.83 -6.19
C TRP A 21 5.80 -3.67 -5.68
N CYS A 22 6.35 -2.76 -4.86
CA CYS A 22 5.65 -1.54 -4.47
C CYS A 22 6.59 -0.36 -4.23
N SER A 23 6.05 0.85 -4.36
CA SER A 23 6.68 2.11 -3.94
C SER A 23 5.82 2.79 -2.88
N VAL A 24 6.44 3.28 -1.82
CA VAL A 24 5.77 3.89 -0.67
C VAL A 24 6.16 5.36 -0.56
N PHE A 25 5.13 6.20 -0.38
CA PHE A 25 5.27 7.62 -0.15
C PHE A 25 4.67 7.97 1.21
N TYR A 26 5.47 8.56 2.09
CA TYR A 26 5.00 9.00 3.40
C TYR A 26 4.61 10.48 3.39
N TYR A 27 3.49 10.77 4.01
CA TYR A 27 2.92 12.11 4.11
C TYR A 27 2.59 12.45 5.55
N GLU A 28 2.87 13.70 5.92
CA GLU A 28 2.38 14.33 7.14
C GLU A 28 1.38 15.41 6.73
N LEU A 29 0.10 15.17 7.01
CA LEU A 29 -1.01 15.98 6.49
C LEU A 29 -0.98 16.02 4.95
N LYS A 30 -0.69 17.18 4.35
CA LYS A 30 -0.60 17.38 2.90
C LYS A 30 0.83 17.38 2.38
N MET A 31 1.83 17.29 3.27
CA MET A 31 3.23 17.43 2.92
C MET A 31 3.88 16.06 2.78
N ARG A 32 4.57 15.83 1.66
CA ARG A 32 5.44 14.66 1.50
C ARG A 32 6.66 14.80 2.42
N VAL A 33 7.03 13.74 3.12
CA VAL A 33 8.17 13.73 4.06
C VAL A 33 9.08 12.54 3.73
N GLY A 34 10.36 12.83 3.52
CA GLY A 34 11.34 11.84 3.09
C GLY A 34 11.26 11.47 1.60
N ASP A 35 12.19 10.61 1.20
CA ASP A 35 12.26 10.08 -0.16
C ASP A 35 11.23 8.96 -0.39
N VAL A 36 11.07 8.54 -1.65
CA VAL A 36 10.28 7.35 -1.97
C VAL A 36 11.00 6.11 -1.44
N PHE A 37 10.28 5.19 -0.81
CA PHE A 37 10.80 3.88 -0.44
C PHE A 37 10.38 2.85 -1.48
N HIS A 38 11.31 2.02 -1.95
CA HIS A 38 11.04 0.96 -2.91
C HIS A 38 11.23 -0.40 -2.23
N ALA A 39 10.20 -1.25 -2.29
CA ALA A 39 10.25 -2.58 -1.69
C ALA A 39 10.66 -3.62 -2.73
N ASP A 40 11.75 -4.33 -2.44
CA ASP A 40 12.30 -5.42 -3.26
C ASP A 40 12.03 -6.81 -2.63
N ARG A 41 11.68 -6.88 -1.35
CA ARG A 41 11.33 -8.11 -0.63
C ARG A 41 9.84 -8.35 -0.60
N SER A 42 9.41 -9.61 -0.67
CA SER A 42 8.00 -10.01 -0.58
C SER A 42 7.31 -9.62 0.74
N SER A 43 8.05 -9.16 1.75
CA SER A 43 7.47 -8.54 2.94
C SER A 43 8.09 -7.18 3.20
N LEU A 44 7.24 -6.21 3.53
CA LEU A 44 7.63 -4.85 3.89
C LEU A 44 7.02 -4.49 5.24
N THR A 45 7.85 -4.07 6.19
CA THR A 45 7.41 -3.47 7.46
C THR A 45 7.51 -1.96 7.38
N ILE A 46 6.45 -1.24 7.75
CA ILE A 46 6.47 0.22 7.90
C ILE A 46 6.16 0.54 9.36
N ASP A 47 7.09 1.18 10.06
CA ASP A 47 7.00 1.39 11.50
C ASP A 47 7.39 2.80 11.96
N GLY A 48 7.24 3.07 13.26
CA GLY A 48 7.54 4.36 13.88
C GLY A 48 8.93 4.43 14.52
N PHE A 49 9.78 3.42 14.30
CA PHE A 49 11.13 3.35 14.89
C PHE A 49 12.14 4.13 14.04
N THR A 50 13.42 4.05 14.41
CA THR A 50 14.50 4.84 13.80
C THR A 50 15.55 3.98 13.10
N GLU A 51 15.26 2.69 12.87
CA GLU A 51 16.24 1.82 12.21
C GLU A 51 16.45 2.27 10.75
N PRO A 52 17.69 2.42 10.29
CA PRO A 52 17.93 2.83 8.91
C PRO A 52 17.40 1.83 7.87
N CYS A 53 16.91 2.35 6.76
CA CYS A 53 16.18 1.60 5.73
C CYS A 53 17.11 0.96 4.67
N TYR A 54 18.06 0.11 5.08
CA TYR A 54 19.09 -0.42 4.17
C TYR A 54 18.70 -1.69 3.40
N ARG A 55 17.67 -2.41 3.85
CA ARG A 55 17.41 -3.80 3.43
C ARG A 55 16.19 -4.00 2.53
N GLY A 56 15.48 -2.91 2.17
CA GLY A 56 14.33 -2.95 1.27
C GLY A 56 13.08 -3.67 1.82
N ASP A 57 13.16 -4.20 3.06
CA ASP A 57 12.11 -4.89 3.79
C ASP A 57 11.53 -4.07 4.97
N ARG A 58 12.14 -2.93 5.28
CA ARG A 58 11.75 -2.09 6.42
C ARG A 58 11.87 -0.60 6.10
N PHE A 59 10.77 0.12 6.29
CA PHE A 59 10.66 1.57 6.18
C PHE A 59 10.30 2.20 7.53
N SER A 60 11.33 2.68 8.23
CA SER A 60 11.19 3.28 9.56
C SER A 60 10.89 4.78 9.46
N LEU A 61 9.67 5.18 9.81
CA LEU A 61 9.22 6.55 9.69
C LEU A 61 9.81 7.46 10.77
N GLY A 62 10.25 6.91 11.91
CA GLY A 62 10.71 7.64 13.08
C GLY A 62 11.95 8.51 12.84
N SER A 63 12.83 8.10 11.91
CA SER A 63 14.05 8.84 11.54
C SER A 63 13.79 10.00 10.57
N LEU A 64 12.61 10.08 9.94
CA LEU A 64 12.29 11.13 8.98
C LEU A 64 12.14 12.49 9.66
N SER A 65 12.99 13.43 9.28
CA SER A 65 12.98 14.81 9.78
C SER A 65 11.95 15.68 9.07
N GLN A 66 11.24 16.52 9.82
CA GLN A 66 10.38 17.58 9.31
C GLN A 66 10.48 18.78 10.26
N VAL A 67 11.00 19.92 9.79
CA VAL A 67 11.32 21.09 10.63
C VAL A 67 10.06 21.72 11.22
N ASN A 68 9.00 21.83 10.41
CA ASN A 68 7.75 22.48 10.79
C ASN A 68 6.67 21.47 11.16
N ARG A 69 7.04 20.42 11.90
CA ARG A 69 6.10 19.34 12.27
C ARG A 69 5.12 19.84 13.34
N PRO A 70 3.80 19.79 13.11
CA PRO A 70 2.83 20.14 14.14
C PRO A 70 2.78 19.12 15.28
N LEU A 71 2.50 19.57 16.51
CA LEU A 71 2.42 18.71 17.70
C LEU A 71 1.46 17.52 17.53
N GLN A 72 0.34 17.72 16.83
CA GLN A 72 -0.62 16.65 16.55
C GLN A 72 -0.01 15.50 15.74
N VAL A 73 0.88 15.82 14.79
CA VAL A 73 1.60 14.83 13.97
C VAL A 73 2.65 14.12 14.81
N GLU A 74 3.41 14.84 15.64
CA GLU A 74 4.35 14.24 16.58
C GLU A 74 3.67 13.24 17.52
N MET A 75 2.55 13.63 18.10
CA MET A 75 1.75 12.74 18.96
C MET A 75 1.27 11.51 18.22
N THR A 76 0.82 11.66 16.96
CA THR A 76 0.38 10.52 16.13
C THR A 76 1.55 9.57 15.84
N ARG A 77 2.73 10.10 15.50
CA ARG A 77 3.93 9.30 15.22
C ARG A 77 4.37 8.42 16.38
N ARG A 78 4.23 8.91 17.62
CA ARG A 78 4.51 8.13 18.84
C ARG A 78 3.66 6.86 18.97
N HIS A 79 2.47 6.85 18.37
CA HIS A 79 1.54 5.72 18.42
C HIS A 79 1.69 4.77 17.23
N ILE A 80 2.56 5.06 16.25
CA ILE A 80 2.81 4.12 15.15
C ILE A 80 3.42 2.83 15.70
N GLY A 81 4.43 2.93 16.57
CA GLY A 81 5.06 1.77 17.20
C GLY A 81 5.60 0.79 16.14
N ARG A 82 5.23 -0.49 16.24
CA ARG A 82 5.57 -1.52 15.23
C ARG A 82 4.87 -1.34 13.87
N GLY A 83 3.90 -0.43 13.80
CA GLY A 83 3.25 0.00 12.55
C GLY A 83 2.46 -1.10 11.86
N LEU A 84 2.84 -1.42 10.63
CA LEU A 84 2.16 -2.42 9.80
C LEU A 84 3.15 -3.26 9.01
N ARG A 85 2.68 -4.40 8.54
CA ARG A 85 3.45 -5.27 7.64
C ARG A 85 2.62 -5.65 6.43
N PHE A 86 3.20 -5.50 5.25
CA PHE A 86 2.67 -6.04 4.02
C PHE A 86 3.31 -7.38 3.69
N HIS A 87 2.51 -8.24 3.08
CA HIS A 87 2.96 -9.49 2.46
C HIS A 87 2.48 -9.52 1.03
N TYR A 88 3.43 -9.63 0.10
CA TYR A 88 3.17 -9.88 -1.31
C TYR A 88 3.35 -11.37 -1.60
N PHE A 89 2.28 -12.03 -2.01
CA PHE A 89 2.31 -13.45 -2.34
C PHE A 89 1.37 -13.73 -3.51
N SER A 90 1.89 -14.34 -4.57
CA SER A 90 1.10 -14.79 -5.72
C SER A 90 0.25 -13.71 -6.40
N GLY A 91 0.74 -12.46 -6.45
CA GLY A 91 0.00 -11.35 -7.06
C GLY A 91 -0.98 -10.64 -6.11
N GLU A 92 -1.09 -11.11 -4.87
CA GLU A 92 -1.95 -10.56 -3.83
C GLU A 92 -1.14 -9.80 -2.77
N VAL A 93 -1.69 -8.72 -2.23
CA VAL A 93 -1.08 -7.92 -1.16
C VAL A 93 -1.92 -8.01 0.11
N TYR A 94 -1.36 -8.55 1.19
CA TYR A 94 -2.00 -8.63 2.51
C TYR A 94 -1.43 -7.56 3.43
N VAL A 95 -2.22 -7.11 4.42
CA VAL A 95 -1.76 -6.17 5.44
C VAL A 95 -2.04 -6.68 6.84
N GLU A 96 -1.06 -6.54 7.72
CA GLU A 96 -1.16 -6.84 9.14
C GLU A 96 -0.92 -5.57 9.96
N CYS A 97 -1.81 -5.30 10.91
CA CYS A 97 -1.62 -4.21 11.87
C CYS A 97 -0.78 -4.69 13.06
N LEU A 98 0.48 -4.28 13.11
CA LEU A 98 1.42 -4.60 14.20
C LEU A 98 1.42 -3.55 15.33
N SER A 99 0.89 -2.36 15.04
CA SER A 99 0.72 -1.25 15.96
C SER A 99 -0.30 -1.57 17.05
N ASP A 100 -0.13 -0.95 18.22
CA ASP A 100 -1.13 -0.98 19.29
C ASP A 100 -2.30 -0.03 19.01
N ALA A 101 -2.17 0.83 17.99
CA ALA A 101 -3.25 1.66 17.45
C ALA A 101 -3.79 1.06 16.15
N ALA A 102 -5.06 1.31 15.86
CA ALA A 102 -5.67 0.89 14.59
C ALA A 102 -5.04 1.63 13.39
N ILE A 103 -5.00 0.94 12.26
CA ILE A 103 -4.71 1.55 10.95
C ILE A 103 -6.00 1.63 10.13
N PHE A 104 -6.02 2.57 9.19
CA PHE A 104 -7.18 2.83 8.34
C PHE A 104 -6.72 2.73 6.89
N VAL A 105 -7.36 1.85 6.13
CA VAL A 105 -6.92 1.48 4.79
C VAL A 105 -8.02 1.79 3.78
N GLN A 106 -7.64 2.46 2.70
CA GLN A 106 -8.45 2.61 1.50
C GLN A 106 -7.75 1.88 0.37
N SER A 107 -8.36 0.79 -0.08
CA SER A 107 -7.99 0.12 -1.31
C SER A 107 -9.22 0.10 -2.23
N PRO A 108 -9.20 0.84 -3.35
CA PRO A 108 -10.28 0.79 -4.33
C PRO A 108 -10.51 -0.61 -4.90
N SER A 109 -9.46 -1.42 -5.07
CA SER A 109 -9.56 -2.83 -5.49
C SER A 109 -10.33 -3.68 -4.47
N CYS A 110 -9.95 -3.60 -3.19
CA CYS A 110 -10.64 -4.32 -2.11
C CYS A 110 -12.09 -3.84 -1.93
N ASN A 111 -12.31 -2.53 -2.02
CA ASN A 111 -13.64 -1.94 -1.95
C ASN A 111 -14.54 -2.45 -3.08
N ARG A 112 -14.02 -2.49 -4.32
CA ARG A 112 -14.76 -3.01 -5.47
C ARG A 112 -15.11 -4.49 -5.29
N PHE A 113 -14.17 -5.30 -4.82
CA PHE A 113 -14.40 -6.73 -4.55
C PHE A 113 -15.56 -6.96 -3.57
N HIS A 114 -15.67 -6.13 -2.53
CA HIS A 114 -16.74 -6.20 -1.54
C HIS A 114 -18.01 -5.43 -1.91
N GLY A 115 -18.08 -4.84 -3.12
CA GLY A 115 -19.21 -4.01 -3.55
C GLY A 115 -19.39 -2.71 -2.76
N TRP A 116 -18.32 -2.19 -2.15
CA TRP A 116 -18.29 -0.92 -1.44
C TRP A 116 -17.95 0.25 -2.35
N HIS A 117 -18.24 1.46 -1.89
CA HIS A 117 -17.84 2.67 -2.59
C HIS A 117 -16.31 2.73 -2.72
N PRO A 118 -15.71 3.11 -3.87
CA PRO A 118 -14.24 3.09 -4.05
C PRO A 118 -13.49 3.94 -3.02
N ALA A 119 -14.12 4.99 -2.49
CA ALA A 119 -13.57 5.84 -1.43
C ALA A 119 -13.78 5.31 0.00
N THR A 120 -14.35 4.12 0.20
CA THR A 120 -14.54 3.52 1.53
C THR A 120 -13.19 3.32 2.24
N VAL A 121 -13.17 3.63 3.52
CA VAL A 121 -12.01 3.44 4.40
C VAL A 121 -12.37 2.37 5.43
N VAL A 122 -11.54 1.34 5.51
CA VAL A 122 -11.70 0.21 6.42
C VAL A 122 -10.80 0.40 7.62
N LYS A 123 -11.32 0.16 8.82
CA LYS A 123 -10.52 0.15 10.05
C LYS A 123 -9.97 -1.25 10.31
N ILE A 124 -8.66 -1.35 10.50
CA ILE A 124 -7.95 -2.56 10.88
C ILE A 124 -7.49 -2.40 12.34
N PRO A 125 -8.09 -3.13 13.29
CA PRO A 125 -7.68 -3.07 14.69
C PRO A 125 -6.30 -3.73 14.91
N PRO A 126 -5.64 -3.43 16.04
CA PRO A 126 -4.37 -4.06 16.43
C PRO A 126 -4.43 -5.59 16.36
N SER A 127 -3.31 -6.21 15.96
CA SER A 127 -3.14 -7.68 15.92
C SER A 127 -4.14 -8.42 15.02
N LYS A 128 -4.73 -7.74 14.04
CA LYS A 128 -5.49 -8.38 12.95
C LYS A 128 -4.67 -8.36 11.65
N LEU A 129 -4.66 -9.52 10.99
CA LEU A 129 -4.30 -9.68 9.58
C LEU A 129 -5.57 -9.52 8.74
N ILE A 130 -5.50 -8.72 7.68
CA ILE A 130 -6.59 -8.56 6.72
C ILE A 130 -6.19 -9.10 5.35
N ASP A 131 -7.18 -9.73 4.72
CA ASP A 131 -7.16 -10.39 3.42
C ASP A 131 -6.75 -9.46 2.27
N SER A 132 -6.56 -10.03 1.08
CA SER A 132 -5.98 -9.36 -0.09
C SER A 132 -6.56 -7.95 -0.36
N LEU A 133 -5.70 -6.95 -0.23
CA LEU A 133 -5.96 -5.55 -0.54
C LEU A 133 -5.94 -5.28 -2.04
N ASP A 134 -5.16 -6.05 -2.80
CA ASP A 134 -5.05 -5.87 -4.25
C ASP A 134 -4.64 -7.18 -4.90
N SER A 135 -5.33 -7.51 -6.00
CA SER A 135 -5.02 -8.63 -6.87
C SER A 135 -4.58 -8.06 -8.21
N ALA A 136 -3.28 -8.07 -8.49
CA ALA A 136 -2.74 -7.52 -9.75
C ALA A 136 -3.34 -8.22 -11.00
N THR A 137 -3.94 -9.39 -10.83
CA THR A 137 -4.48 -10.26 -11.88
C THR A 137 -5.95 -10.02 -12.23
N ARG A 138 -6.74 -9.26 -11.44
CA ARG A 138 -8.22 -9.17 -11.66
C ARG A 138 -8.74 -7.82 -12.16
N SER A 139 -7.91 -6.79 -12.28
CA SER A 139 -8.34 -5.45 -12.67
C SER A 139 -8.01 -5.16 -14.14
N TYR A 140 -8.69 -5.85 -15.07
CA TYR A 140 -8.46 -5.71 -16.52
C TYR A 140 -9.51 -4.89 -17.30
N GLU A 141 -10.41 -4.16 -16.63
CA GLU A 141 -11.56 -3.61 -17.37
C GLU A 141 -11.42 -2.16 -17.87
N THR A 142 -10.57 -1.30 -17.30
CA THR A 142 -10.35 0.06 -17.85
C THR A 142 -8.96 0.62 -17.52
N VAL A 143 -8.04 0.56 -18.47
CA VAL A 143 -6.60 0.94 -18.35
C VAL A 143 -6.37 2.34 -17.73
N PHE A 144 -7.32 3.27 -17.92
CA PHE A 144 -7.23 4.64 -17.40
C PHE A 144 -7.54 4.77 -15.90
N SER A 145 -8.37 3.89 -15.34
CA SER A 145 -8.75 3.89 -13.92
C SER A 145 -7.77 3.08 -13.05
N LEU A 146 -6.89 2.27 -13.65
CA LEU A 146 -5.99 1.34 -12.95
C LEU A 146 -4.95 2.04 -12.08
N THR A 147 -4.48 3.23 -12.47
CA THR A 147 -3.51 4.00 -11.68
C THR A 147 -4.03 4.35 -10.29
N HIS A 148 -5.35 4.53 -10.13
CA HIS A 148 -5.98 4.77 -8.83
C HIS A 148 -6.35 3.46 -8.10
N MET A 149 -6.47 2.33 -8.81
CA MET A 149 -6.78 1.03 -8.20
C MET A 149 -5.58 0.43 -7.49
N CYS A 150 -4.37 0.63 -8.03
CA CYS A 150 -3.11 0.15 -7.45
C CYS A 150 -2.59 1.03 -6.30
N ALA A 151 -3.29 2.13 -5.98
CA ALA A 151 -2.89 3.06 -4.93
C ALA A 151 -3.63 2.75 -3.63
N ILE A 152 -2.95 2.06 -2.72
CA ILE A 152 -3.45 1.83 -1.36
C ILE A 152 -3.06 3.03 -0.49
N ARG A 153 -4.05 3.66 0.16
CA ARG A 153 -3.82 4.74 1.12
C ARG A 153 -3.99 4.22 2.53
N ILE A 154 -3.05 4.53 3.40
CA ILE A 154 -3.08 4.12 4.80
C ILE A 154 -2.90 5.34 5.70
N SER A 155 -3.67 5.40 6.78
CA SER A 155 -3.47 6.33 7.88
C SER A 155 -3.27 5.55 9.18
N PHE A 156 -2.29 5.99 9.97
CA PHE A 156 -2.07 5.50 11.32
C PHE A 156 -2.97 6.27 12.29
N VAL A 157 -3.55 5.56 13.27
CA VAL A 157 -4.30 6.11 14.43
C VAL A 157 -5.64 6.76 14.09
N LYS A 158 -5.75 7.51 12.98
CA LYS A 158 -6.95 8.29 12.62
C LYS A 158 -7.52 7.88 11.26
N GLY A 159 -8.83 7.68 11.20
CA GLY A 159 -9.55 7.48 9.95
C GLY A 159 -9.80 8.79 9.19
N TRP A 160 -10.32 8.68 7.98
CA TRP A 160 -10.78 9.81 7.16
C TRP A 160 -11.94 9.38 6.25
N GLY A 161 -12.57 10.34 5.56
CA GLY A 161 -13.63 10.06 4.58
C GLY A 161 -15.04 10.47 5.04
N ALA A 162 -15.96 10.54 4.08
CA ALA A 162 -17.33 11.07 4.26
C ALA A 162 -18.18 10.26 5.25
N ASP A 163 -17.84 8.98 5.45
CA ASP A 163 -18.40 8.11 6.47
C ASP A 163 -17.29 7.69 7.44
N TYR A 164 -16.94 8.54 8.42
CA TYR A 164 -16.11 8.10 9.56
C TYR A 164 -16.80 6.98 10.39
N ARG A 165 -17.97 6.50 9.98
CA ARG A 165 -18.43 5.12 10.20
C ARG A 165 -17.50 4.16 9.48
N SER A 166 -16.30 3.97 10.02
CA SER A 166 -15.37 2.95 9.57
C SER A 166 -16.10 1.62 9.49
N LYS A 167 -16.14 1.01 8.30
CA LYS A 167 -16.57 -0.39 8.22
C LYS A 167 -15.46 -1.23 8.85
N MET A 168 -15.85 -2.12 9.75
CA MET A 168 -14.97 -3.12 10.32
C MET A 168 -14.97 -4.32 9.37
N LEU A 169 -13.79 -4.76 8.99
CA LEU A 169 -13.56 -6.11 8.45
C LEU A 169 -13.36 -7.10 9.60
#